data_AF-A0A9E3BF01-F1
#
_entry.id   AF-A0A9E3BF01-F1
#
_cell.length_a   1.000
_cell.length_b   1.000
_cell.length_c   1.000
_cell.angle_alpha   90.00
_cell.angle_beta   90.00
_cell.angle_gamma   90.00
#
_symmetry.space_group_name_H-M   'P 1'
#
loop_
_entity.id
_entity.type
_entity.pdbx_description
1 polymer ?
#
loop_
_entity_poly.entity_id
_entity_poly.type
_entity_poly.pdbx_seq_one_letter_code
_entity_poly.pdbx_strand_id
1 'polypeptide(L)' 'QITTPLLLLHAGDDLRCPFSEALQLFVALRRQKRTVELIRYPNVSHLMDWPDIGTPQQRVDRLRRTIQWFERFLR' A
#
# COMPACT_ATOMS: atom_id res chain seq x y z
N GLN A 1 12.14 7.54 15.31
CA GLN A 1 12.39 7.71 13.87
C GLN A 1 12.09 6.39 13.16
N ILE A 2 11.51 6.40 11.95
CA ILE A 2 11.23 5.18 11.18
C ILE A 2 12.47 4.81 10.38
N THR A 3 13.01 3.62 10.62
CA THR A 3 14.18 3.06 9.91
C THR A 3 13.86 1.75 9.18
N THR A 4 12.80 1.06 9.60
CA THR A 4 12.31 -0.16 8.95
C THR A 4 11.82 0.13 7.53
N PRO A 5 12.20 -0.67 6.52
CA PRO A 5 11.61 -0.61 5.19
C PRO A 5 10.08 -0.73 5.25
N LEU A 6 9.35 0.14 4.55
CA LEU A 6 7.88 0.18 4.58
C LEU A 6 7.22 0.00 3.19
N LEU A 7 6.23 -0.88 3.11
CA LEU A 7 5.32 -0.99 1.96
C LEU A 7 3.96 -0.39 2.34
N LEU A 8 3.48 0.57 1.54
CA LEU A 8 2.17 1.17 1.67
C LEU A 8 1.28 0.69 0.52
N LEU A 9 0.17 0.04 0.85
CA LEU A 9 -0.84 -0.46 -0.08
C LEU A 9 -2.15 0.26 0.21
N HIS A 10 -2.68 1.05 -0.72
CA HIS A 10 -3.84 1.89 -0.44
C HIS A 10 -4.86 1.88 -1.58
N ALA A 11 -6.14 1.73 -1.22
CA ALA A 11 -7.28 1.95 -2.09
C ALA A 11 -7.40 3.42 -2.54
N GLY A 12 -7.64 3.63 -3.83
CA GLY A 12 -7.62 4.95 -4.45
C GLY A 12 -8.80 5.84 -4.06
N ASP A 13 -9.94 5.22 -3.75
CA ASP A 13 -11.20 5.89 -3.40
C ASP A 13 -11.63 5.52 -1.96
N ASP A 14 -10.64 5.34 -1.09
CA ASP A 14 -10.86 5.09 0.33
C ASP A 14 -11.35 6.38 1.02
N LEU A 15 -12.64 6.43 1.34
CA LEU A 15 -13.25 7.54 2.07
C LEU A 15 -13.14 7.41 3.60
N ARG A 16 -12.76 6.23 4.12
CA ARG A 16 -12.55 6.02 5.57
C ARG A 16 -11.16 6.45 5.99
N CYS A 17 -10.16 6.11 5.18
CA CYS A 17 -8.78 6.51 5.31
C CYS A 17 -8.35 7.14 3.98
N PRO A 18 -8.45 8.47 3.80
CA PRO A 18 -8.10 9.11 2.54
C PRO A 18 -6.70 8.75 2.04
N PHE A 19 -6.54 8.55 0.73
CA PHE A 19 -5.24 8.22 0.11
C PHE A 19 -4.12 9.21 0.48
N SER A 20 -4.48 10.46 0.77
CA SER A 20 -3.55 11.49 1.25
C SER A 20 -2.78 11.09 2.48
N GLU A 21 -3.35 10.26 3.37
CA GLU A 21 -2.68 9.80 4.60
C GLU A 21 -1.43 8.96 4.26
N ALA A 22 -1.56 7.95 3.40
CA ALA A 22 -0.41 7.16 2.96
C ALA A 22 0.56 8.00 2.10
N LEU A 23 0.05 8.92 1.29
CA LEU A 23 0.88 9.80 0.48
C LEU A 23 1.77 10.72 1.34
N GLN A 24 1.21 11.30 2.41
CA GLN A 24 1.96 12.15 3.35
C GLN A 24 3.11 11.37 3.99
N LEU A 25 2.85 10.15 4.47
CA LEU A 25 3.88 9.28 5.05
C LEU A 25 4.94 8.88 4.02
N PHE A 26 4.53 8.50 2.81
CA PHE A 26 5.43 8.19 1.71
C PHE A 26 6.37 9.35 1.40
N VAL A 27 5.82 10.57 1.22
CA VAL A 27 6.61 11.77 0.92
C VAL A 27 7.58 12.09 2.07
N ALA A 28 7.14 12.00 3.32
CA ALA A 28 7.98 12.23 4.49
C ALA A 28 9.17 11.25 4.53
N LEU A 29 8.92 9.95 4.31
CA LEU A 29 9.95 8.90 4.31
C LEU A 29 10.89 9.04 3.12
N ARG A 30 10.38 9.38 1.93
CA ARG A 30 11.20 9.64 0.73
C ARG A 30 12.14 10.82 0.93
N ARG A 31 11.67 11.93 1.52
CA ARG A 31 12.50 13.10 1.87
C ARG A 31 13.65 12.75 2.82
N GLN A 32 13.40 11.81 3.73
CA GLN A 32 14.40 11.28 4.66
C GLN A 32 15.27 10.15 4.05
N LYS A 33 15.17 9.90 2.75
CA LYS A 33 15.89 8.81 2.04
C LYS A 33 15.67 7.43 2.67
N ARG A 34 14.49 7.17 3.24
CA ARG A 34 14.11 5.87 3.78
C ARG A 34 13.62 4.95 2.67
N THR A 35 13.77 3.64 2.89
CA THR A 35 13.22 2.60 1.99
C THR A 35 11.71 2.55 2.15
N VAL A 36 10.98 3.04 1.16
CA VAL A 36 9.51 3.06 1.15
C VAL A 36 8.97 2.87 -0.26
N GLU A 37 7.92 2.07 -0.39
CA GLU A 37 7.13 1.91 -1.62
C GLU A 37 5.65 2.22 -1.35
N LEU A 38 4.97 2.85 -2.32
CA LEU A 38 3.55 3.18 -2.25
C LEU A 38 2.84 2.70 -3.51
N ILE A 39 1.81 1.90 -3.33
CA ILE A 39 0.96 1.38 -4.41
C ILE A 39 -0.46 1.87 -4.19
N ARG A 40 -1.01 2.55 -5.21
CA ARG A 40 -2.39 3.00 -5.26
C ARG A 40 -3.21 2.05 -6.12
N TYR A 41 -4.32 1.55 -5.59
CA TYR A 41 -5.31 0.75 -6.34
C TYR A 41 -6.47 1.64 -6.77
N PRO A 42 -6.57 2.08 -8.04
CA PRO A 42 -7.61 3.02 -8.47
C PRO A 42 -8.99 2.35 -8.50
N ASN A 43 -10.05 3.16 -8.38
CA ASN A 43 -11.45 2.74 -8.54
C ASN A 43 -11.92 1.68 -7.52
N VAL A 44 -11.35 1.68 -6.31
CA VAL A 44 -11.74 0.77 -5.22
C VAL A 44 -11.84 1.53 -3.90
N SER A 45 -12.79 1.12 -3.07
CA SER A 45 -13.00 1.69 -1.74
C SER A 45 -12.12 1.02 -0.68
N HIS A 46 -12.29 1.43 0.58
CA HIS A 46 -11.65 0.84 1.76
C HIS A 46 -11.79 -0.70 1.81
N LEU A 47 -12.89 -1.24 1.30
CA LEU A 47 -13.22 -2.67 1.35
C LEU A 47 -12.66 -3.46 0.15
N MET A 48 -11.57 -3.01 -0.47
CA MET A 48 -10.90 -3.68 -1.60
C MET A 48 -10.69 -5.19 -1.44
N ASP A 49 -10.53 -5.70 -0.22
CA ASP A 49 -10.30 -7.14 -0.01
C ASP A 49 -11.58 -7.99 -0.16
N TRP A 50 -12.76 -7.35 -0.19
CA TRP A 50 -14.05 -8.02 -0.36
C TRP A 50 -14.28 -8.35 -1.84
N PRO A 51 -14.78 -9.57 -2.16
CA PRO A 51 -14.98 -10.02 -3.53
C PRO A 51 -15.86 -9.10 -4.39
N ASP A 52 -16.84 -8.43 -3.77
CA ASP A 52 -17.80 -7.56 -4.47
C ASP A 52 -17.25 -6.14 -4.74
N ILE A 53 -16.06 -5.81 -4.22
CA ILE A 53 -15.49 -4.46 -4.26
C ILE A 53 -14.16 -4.45 -5.03
N GLY A 54 -13.21 -5.32 -4.64
CA GLY A 54 -11.93 -5.42 -5.33
C GLY A 54 -11.94 -6.51 -6.38
N THR A 55 -11.44 -6.20 -7.58
CA THR A 55 -11.32 -7.20 -8.64
C THR A 55 -10.38 -8.34 -8.20
N PRO A 56 -10.56 -9.58 -8.69
CA PRO A 56 -9.64 -10.68 -8.42
C PRO A 56 -8.18 -10.31 -8.73
N GLN A 57 -7.96 -9.55 -9.80
CA GLN A 57 -6.62 -9.11 -10.19
C GLN A 57 -5.98 -8.16 -9.18
N GLN A 58 -6.72 -7.17 -8.67
CA GLN A 58 -6.23 -6.25 -7.64
C GLN A 58 -5.90 -6.98 -6.34
N ARG A 59 -6.78 -7.90 -5.91
CA ARG A 59 -6.59 -8.70 -4.69
C ARG A 59 -5.37 -9.61 -4.78
N VAL A 60 -5.18 -10.28 -5.92
CA VAL A 60 -3.99 -11.11 -6.19
C VAL A 60 -2.71 -10.27 -6.23
N ASP A 61 -2.73 -9.10 -6.88
CA ASP A 61 -1.56 -8.20 -6.94
C ASP A 61 -1.18 -7.70 -5.54
N ARG A 62 -2.15 -7.30 -4.72
CA ARG A 62 -1.94 -6.89 -3.33
C ARG A 62 -1.26 -7.96 -2.49
N LEU A 63 -1.75 -9.19 -2.56
CA LEU A 63 -1.16 -10.34 -1.86
C LEU A 63 0.26 -10.63 -2.37
N ARG A 64 0.45 -10.65 -3.69
CA ARG A 64 1.76 -10.90 -4.31
C ARG A 64 2.81 -9.88 -3.85
N ARG A 65 2.48 -8.59 -3.86
CA ARG A 65 3.39 -7.53 -3.39
C ARG A 65 3.73 -7.66 -1.91
N THR A 66 2.74 -8.06 -1.10
CA THR A 66 2.93 -8.28 0.34
C THR A 66 3.94 -9.40 0.58
N ILE A 67 3.77 -10.54 -0.10
CA ILE A 67 4.69 -11.68 -0.02
C ILE A 67 6.09 -11.28 -0.50
N GLN A 68 6.20 -10.67 -1.68
CA GLN A 68 7.48 -10.24 -2.25
C GLN A 68 8.22 -9.23 -1.35
N TRP A 69 7.48 -8.36 -0.65
CA TRP A 69 8.09 -7.44 0.30
C TRP A 69 8.73 -8.17 1.47
N PHE A 70 8.02 -9.12 2.07
CA PHE A 70 8.55 -9.94 3.16
C PHE A 70 9.72 -10.81 2.69
N GLU A 71 9.66 -11.40 1.50
CA GLU A 71 10.78 -12.15 0.91
C GLU A 71 12.03 -11.29 0.70
N ARG A 72 11.89 -9.99 0.46
CA ARG A 72 13.03 -9.08 0.26
C ARG A 72 13.67 -8.62 1.57
N PHE A 73 12.91 -8.50 2.66
CA PHE A 73 13.36 -7.80 3.87
C PHE A 73 13.33 -8.62 5.17
N LEU A 74 12.62 -9.75 5.21
CA LEU A 74 12.51 -10.61 6.41
C LEU A 74 13.00 -12.04 6.19
N ARG A 75 13.69 -12.29 5.08
CA ARG A 75 14.25 -13.62 4.77
C ARG A 75 15.58 -13.84 5.47
#